data_AF-A0A3S5FC35-F1
#
_entry.id   AF-A0A3S5FC35-F1
#
_cell.length_a   1.000
_cell.length_b   1.000
_cell.length_c   1.000
_cell.angle_alpha   90.00
_cell.angle_beta   90.00
_cell.angle_gamma   90.00
#
_symmetry.space_group_name_H-M   'P 1'
#
loop_
_entity.id
_entity.type
_entity.pdbx_description
1 polymer ?
#
loop_
_entity_poly.entity_id
_entity_poly.type
_entity_poly.pdbx_seq_one_letter_code
_entity_poly.pdbx_strand_id
1 'polypeptide(L)'
;MLFVFLIRANTAIKMEQKEELRRKAEHTERMLDRANKLVSGLAGEKVRWEHTVEDLEKQIELLPGDCLIAAASLSYIGPFLSEYRELLVKWWVQSICEESLPNSDPFSFTDFMSNPTQVGKYSSILFVIGLKLHSSA
;
A
#
# COMPACT_ATOMS: atom_id res chain seq x y z
N MET A 1 -46.58 -37.42 46.06
CA MET A 1 -46.60 -35.94 45.93
C MET A 1 -45.19 -35.33 45.92
N LEU A 2 -44.34 -35.61 46.93
CA LEU A 2 -42.97 -35.07 47.03
C LEU A 2 -42.03 -35.50 45.89
N PHE A 3 -42.11 -36.75 45.44
CA PHE A 3 -41.26 -37.29 44.37
C PHE A 3 -41.51 -36.62 43.02
N VAL A 4 -42.78 -36.36 42.70
CA VAL A 4 -43.18 -35.63 41.48
C VAL A 4 -42.68 -34.18 41.51
N PHE A 5 -42.74 -33.52 42.67
CA PHE A 5 -42.21 -32.17 42.85
C PHE A 5 -40.69 -32.12 42.63
N LEU A 6 -39.94 -33.07 43.21
CA LEU A 6 -38.49 -33.17 43.04
C LEU A 6 -38.10 -33.40 41.58
N ILE A 7 -38.81 -34.28 40.87
CA ILE A 7 -38.58 -34.51 39.44
C ILE A 7 -38.82 -33.22 38.65
N ARG A 8 -39.93 -32.50 38.89
CA ARG A 8 -40.21 -31.24 38.19
C ARG A 8 -39.15 -30.17 38.45
N ALA A 9 -38.70 -30.03 39.69
CA ALA A 9 -37.62 -29.10 40.06
C ALA A 9 -36.31 -29.44 39.35
N ASN A 10 -35.91 -30.72 39.35
CA ASN A 10 -34.70 -31.17 38.66
C ASN A 10 -34.79 -31.01 37.14
N THR A 11 -35.97 -31.26 36.54
CA THR A 11 -36.18 -31.02 35.11
C THR A 11 -36.10 -29.53 34.76
N ALA A 12 -36.58 -28.63 35.62
CA ALA A 12 -36.48 -27.19 35.39
C ALA A 12 -35.02 -26.72 35.42
N ILE A 13 -34.24 -27.15 36.41
CA ILE A 13 -32.80 -26.83 36.52
C ILE A 13 -32.04 -27.33 35.27
N LYS A 14 -32.30 -28.57 34.85
CA LYS A 14 -31.66 -29.14 33.64
C LYS A 14 -32.05 -28.40 32.37
N MET A 15 -33.30 -27.93 32.27
CA MET A 15 -33.76 -27.14 31.13
C MET A 15 -33.12 -25.75 31.10
N GLU A 16 -32.92 -25.12 32.26
CA GLU A 16 -32.23 -23.84 32.37
C GLU A 16 -30.75 -23.97 31.98
N GLN A 17 -30.04 -24.98 32.51
CA GLN A 17 -28.66 -25.28 32.11
C GLN A 17 -28.53 -25.54 30.60
N LYS A 18 -29.47 -26.28 30.02
CA LYS A 18 -29.52 -26.54 28.58
C LYS A 18 -29.66 -25.24 27.79
N GLU A 19 -30.54 -24.35 28.22
CA GLU A 19 -30.78 -23.08 27.53
C GLU A 19 -29.57 -22.13 27.66
N GLU A 20 -28.91 -22.09 28.81
CA GLU A 20 -27.69 -21.31 29.00
C GLU A 20 -26.56 -21.79 28.08
N LEU A 21 -26.34 -23.10 28.01
CA LEU A 21 -25.35 -23.70 27.11
C LEU A 21 -25.69 -23.43 25.64
N ARG A 22 -26.97 -23.49 25.27
CA ARG A 22 -27.43 -23.13 23.92
C ARG A 22 -27.10 -21.69 23.57
N ARG A 23 -27.39 -20.74 24.47
CA ARG A 23 -27.08 -19.31 24.26
C ARG A 23 -25.57 -19.06 24.14
N LYS A 24 -24.76 -19.73 24.96
CA LYS A 24 -23.30 -19.67 24.88
C LYS A 24 -22.80 -20.21 23.54
N ALA A 25 -23.30 -21.35 23.10
CA ALA A 25 -22.96 -21.94 21.80
C ALA A 25 -23.31 -20.99 20.63
N GLU A 26 -24.52 -20.45 20.61
CA GLU A 26 -24.96 -19.48 19.58
C GLU A 26 -24.12 -18.20 19.58
N HIS A 27 -23.71 -17.72 20.77
CA HIS A 27 -22.83 -16.56 20.87
C HIS A 27 -21.45 -16.84 20.30
N THR A 28 -20.84 -17.98 20.67
CA THR A 28 -19.54 -18.39 20.16
C THR A 28 -19.57 -18.63 18.65
N GLU A 29 -20.63 -19.23 18.12
CA GLU A 29 -20.82 -19.44 16.68
C GLU A 29 -20.82 -18.11 15.91
N ARG A 30 -21.55 -17.10 16.41
CA ARG A 30 -21.53 -15.75 15.82
C ARG A 30 -20.14 -15.10 15.87
N MET A 31 -19.39 -15.34 16.94
CA MET A 31 -18.01 -14.83 17.04
C MET A 31 -17.08 -15.52 16.05
N LEU A 32 -17.22 -16.84 15.87
CA LEU A 32 -16.48 -17.60 14.87
C LEU A 32 -16.80 -17.14 13.45
N ASP A 33 -18.07 -16.90 13.11
CA ASP A 33 -18.44 -16.38 11.78
C ASP A 33 -17.79 -15.02 11.48
N ARG A 34 -17.78 -14.10 12.46
CA ARG A 34 -17.10 -12.80 12.33
C ARG A 34 -15.59 -12.96 12.19
N ALA A 35 -14.98 -13.83 12.99
CA ALA A 35 -13.54 -14.09 12.91
C ALA A 35 -13.17 -14.68 11.54
N ASN A 36 -13.95 -15.63 11.03
CA ASN A 36 -13.75 -16.21 9.71
C ASN A 36 -13.83 -15.17 8.60
N LYS A 37 -14.81 -14.26 8.65
CA LYS A 37 -14.92 -13.15 7.69
C LYS A 37 -13.68 -12.24 7.71
N LEU A 38 -13.16 -11.93 8.89
CA LEU A 38 -11.92 -11.15 9.03
C LEU A 38 -10.74 -11.92 8.45
N VAL A 39 -10.55 -13.18 8.84
CA VAL A 39 -9.45 -14.02 8.32
C VAL A 39 -9.52 -14.14 6.80
N SER A 40 -10.71 -14.35 6.23
CA SER A 40 -10.88 -14.41 4.77
C SER A 40 -10.64 -13.07 4.09
N GLY A 41 -11.02 -11.95 4.73
CA GLY A 41 -10.76 -10.61 4.21
C GLY A 41 -9.27 -10.27 4.21
N LEU A 42 -8.57 -10.62 5.29
CA LEU A 42 -7.13 -10.38 5.44
C LEU A 42 -6.28 -11.33 4.59
N ALA A 43 -6.80 -12.51 4.21
CA ALA A 43 -6.07 -13.44 3.36
C ALA A 43 -5.72 -12.83 2.00
N GLY A 44 -6.62 -12.05 1.41
CA GLY A 44 -6.33 -11.31 0.17
C GLY A 44 -5.32 -10.19 0.36
N GLU A 45 -5.39 -9.49 1.50
CA GLU A 45 -4.43 -8.42 1.84
C GLU A 45 -3.03 -8.96 2.06
N LYS A 46 -2.90 -10.15 2.67
CA LYS A 46 -1.62 -10.84 2.84
C LYS A 46 -0.94 -11.07 1.48
N VAL A 47 -1.65 -11.66 0.51
CA VAL A 47 -1.09 -11.92 -0.84
C VAL A 47 -0.67 -10.62 -1.53
N ARG A 48 -1.48 -9.55 -1.40
CA ARG A 48 -1.12 -8.24 -1.94
C ARG A 48 0.14 -7.69 -1.28
N TRP A 49 0.28 -7.81 0.04
CA TRP A 49 1.47 -7.35 0.76
C TRP A 49 2.71 -8.17 0.40
N GLU A 50 2.58 -9.48 0.22
CA GLU A 50 3.67 -10.33 -0.27
C GLU A 50 4.19 -9.81 -1.62
N HIS A 51 3.31 -9.55 -2.59
CA HIS A 51 3.70 -8.93 -3.87
C HIS A 51 4.31 -7.53 -3.69
N THR A 52 3.76 -6.73 -2.78
CA THR A 52 4.27 -5.37 -2.50
C THR A 52 5.69 -5.44 -1.95
N VAL A 53 5.99 -6.41 -1.07
CA VAL A 53 7.33 -6.62 -0.52
C VAL A 53 8.30 -7.02 -1.63
N GLU A 54 7.93 -7.97 -2.49
CA GLU A 54 8.77 -8.39 -3.63
C GLU A 54 9.08 -7.22 -4.59
N ASP A 55 8.10 -6.33 -4.84
CA ASP A 55 8.32 -5.15 -5.67
C ASP A 55 9.23 -4.12 -4.98
N LEU A 56 9.04 -3.91 -3.67
CA LEU A 56 9.88 -3.00 -2.90
C LEU A 56 11.32 -3.48 -2.79
N GLU A 57 11.57 -4.78 -2.67
CA GLU A 57 12.92 -5.35 -2.68
C GLU A 57 13.64 -5.03 -3.98
N LYS A 58 12.97 -5.19 -5.13
CA LYS A 58 13.52 -4.79 -6.44
C LYS A 58 13.78 -3.28 -6.51
N GLN A 59 12.84 -2.46 -6.01
CA GLN A 59 13.02 -1.00 -6.02
C GLN A 59 14.18 -0.54 -5.14
N ILE A 60 14.42 -1.19 -4.00
CA ILE A 60 15.53 -0.88 -3.09
C ILE A 60 16.87 -1.15 -3.78
N GLU A 61 16.99 -2.18 -4.62
CA GLU A 61 18.20 -2.45 -5.38
C GLU A 61 18.53 -1.31 -6.36
N LEU A 62 17.53 -0.74 -7.03
CA LEU A 62 17.69 0.35 -8.00
C LEU A 62 17.87 1.73 -7.34
N LEU A 63 17.43 1.87 -6.08
CA LEU A 63 17.32 3.14 -5.38
C LEU A 63 18.62 3.96 -5.31
N PRO A 64 19.82 3.38 -5.09
CA PRO A 64 21.06 4.16 -5.04
C PRO A 64 21.38 4.89 -6.36
N GLY A 65 21.20 4.22 -7.50
CA GLY A 65 21.41 4.81 -8.82
C GLY A 65 20.40 5.93 -9.09
N ASP A 66 19.12 5.67 -8.82
CA ASP A 66 18.05 6.64 -8.99
C ASP A 66 18.23 7.89 -8.10
N CYS A 67 18.64 7.70 -6.84
CA CYS A 67 19.00 8.77 -5.92
C CYS A 67 20.13 9.66 -6.46
N LEU A 68 21.16 9.04 -7.05
CA LEU A 68 22.31 9.76 -7.59
C LEU A 68 21.91 10.63 -8.79
N ILE A 69 21.14 10.06 -9.72
CA ILE A 69 20.63 10.80 -10.89
C ILE A 69 19.73 11.95 -10.43
N ALA A 70 18.84 11.69 -9.46
CA ALA A 70 17.96 12.72 -8.92
C ALA A 70 18.73 13.84 -8.21
N ALA A 71 19.75 13.52 -7.41
CA ALA A 71 20.57 14.50 -6.72
C ALA A 71 21.38 15.36 -7.72
N ALA A 72 21.98 14.74 -8.75
CA ALA A 72 22.65 15.46 -9.82
C ALA A 72 21.69 16.36 -10.59
N SER A 73 20.49 15.86 -10.89
CA SER A 73 19.43 16.61 -11.54
C SER A 73 19.04 17.85 -10.73
N LEU A 74 18.73 17.68 -9.45
CA LEU A 74 18.35 18.79 -8.57
C LEU A 74 19.46 19.85 -8.44
N SER A 75 20.72 19.43 -8.46
CA SER A 75 21.87 20.31 -8.23
C SER A 75 22.30 21.07 -9.49
N TYR A 76 22.22 20.46 -10.67
CA TYR A 76 22.89 20.98 -11.87
C TYR A 76 21.97 21.34 -13.03
N ILE A 77 20.75 20.80 -13.12
CA ILE A 77 19.89 20.95 -14.31
C ILE A 77 19.22 22.33 -14.40
N GLY A 78 19.03 23.02 -13.27
CA GLY A 78 18.27 24.27 -13.15
C GLY A 78 18.53 25.35 -14.22
N PRO A 79 19.80 25.75 -14.50
CA PRO A 79 20.10 26.84 -15.42
C PRO A 79 20.05 26.46 -16.91
N PHE A 80 19.87 25.19 -17.26
CA PHE A 80 19.99 24.70 -18.63
C PHE A 80 18.64 24.58 -19.36
N LEU A 81 18.70 24.64 -20.70
CA LEU A 81 17.57 24.41 -21.61
C LEU A 81 17.23 22.92 -21.73
N SER A 82 15.99 22.61 -22.13
CA SER A 82 15.46 21.24 -22.15
C SER A 82 16.33 20.25 -22.92
N GLU A 83 16.82 20.59 -24.11
CA GLU A 83 17.64 19.64 -24.90
C GLU A 83 18.95 19.30 -24.17
N TYR A 84 19.56 20.28 -23.49
CA TYR A 84 20.80 20.05 -22.74
C TYR A 84 20.55 19.27 -21.45
N ARG A 85 19.42 19.51 -20.79
CA ARG A 85 19.00 18.74 -19.60
C ARG A 85 18.84 17.26 -19.93
N GLU A 86 18.20 16.93 -21.05
CA GLU A 86 18.04 15.56 -21.51
C GLU A 86 19.39 14.89 -21.83
N LEU A 87 20.32 15.64 -22.45
CA LEU A 87 21.66 15.13 -22.73
C LEU A 87 22.44 14.82 -21.44
N LEU A 88 22.38 15.71 -20.44
CA LEU A 88 23.04 15.51 -19.15
C LEU A 88 22.51 14.26 -18.43
N VAL A 89 21.19 14.06 -18.38
CA VAL A 89 20.59 12.88 -17.75
C VAL A 89 21.04 11.60 -18.46
N LYS A 90 21.06 11.58 -19.80
CA LYS A 90 21.56 10.43 -20.58
C LYS A 90 23.01 10.10 -20.26
N TRP A 91 23.86 11.12 -20.15
CA TRP A 91 25.26 10.91 -19.76
C TRP A 91 25.41 10.37 -18.35
N TRP A 92 24.65 10.90 -17.38
CA TRP A 92 24.71 10.39 -16.01
C TRP A 92 24.22 8.96 -15.88
N VAL A 93 23.11 8.60 -16.55
CA VAL A 93 22.64 7.21 -16.61
C VAL A 93 23.73 6.30 -17.19
N GLN A 94 24.35 6.70 -18.30
CA GLN A 94 25.42 5.93 -18.91
C GLN A 94 26.61 5.73 -17.95
N SER A 95 27.09 6.80 -17.30
CA SER A 95 28.21 6.72 -16.36
C SER A 95 27.89 5.84 -15.15
N ILE A 96 26.65 5.85 -14.66
CA ILE A 96 26.20 4.99 -13.55
C ILE A 96 26.18 3.52 -13.98
N CYS A 97 25.71 3.23 -15.18
CA CYS A 97 25.76 1.88 -15.74
C CYS A 97 27.20 1.38 -15.95
N GLU A 98 28.13 2.25 -16.36
CA GLU A 98 29.56 1.93 -16.50
C GLU A 98 30.20 1.52 -15.16
N GLU A 99 29.77 2.16 -14.06
CA GLU A 99 30.18 1.83 -12.68
C GLU A 99 29.40 0.64 -12.08
N SER A 100 28.61 -0.07 -12.89
CA SER A 100 27.80 -1.23 -12.47
C SER A 100 26.80 -0.93 -11.34
N LEU A 101 26.34 0.32 -11.26
CA LEU A 101 25.29 0.70 -10.31
C LEU A 101 23.92 0.46 -10.94
N PRO A 102 23.04 -0.32 -10.28
CA PRO A 102 21.67 -0.51 -10.74
C PRO A 102 20.86 0.79 -10.64
N ASN A 103 20.06 1.06 -11.67
CA ASN A 103 19.14 2.18 -11.76
C ASN A 103 17.90 1.79 -12.56
N SER A 104 16.84 2.57 -12.44
CA SER A 104 15.64 2.42 -13.26
C SER A 104 15.92 2.78 -14.72
N ASP A 105 15.47 1.97 -15.66
CA ASP A 105 15.53 2.23 -17.10
C ASP A 105 14.15 1.98 -17.75
N PRO A 106 13.45 3.02 -18.25
CA PRO A 106 13.86 4.43 -18.27
C PRO A 106 13.72 5.12 -16.90
N PHE A 107 14.69 5.96 -16.55
CA PHE A 107 14.61 6.83 -15.37
C PHE A 107 13.72 8.05 -15.63
N SER A 108 12.78 8.32 -14.73
CA SER A 108 11.91 9.50 -14.75
C SER A 108 12.06 10.30 -13.47
N PHE A 109 12.64 11.51 -13.57
CA PHE A 109 12.86 12.39 -12.42
C PHE A 109 11.54 12.79 -11.74
N THR A 110 10.50 13.09 -12.52
CA THR A 110 9.19 13.50 -11.99
C THR A 110 8.54 12.38 -11.21
N ASP A 111 8.58 11.15 -11.72
CA ASP A 111 7.96 10.00 -11.06
C ASP A 111 8.74 9.58 -9.81
N PHE A 112 10.06 9.76 -9.81
CA PHE A 112 10.91 9.48 -8.65
C PHE A 112 10.69 10.48 -7.51
N MET A 113 10.57 11.78 -7.84
CA MET A 113 10.52 12.86 -6.85
C MET A 113 9.09 13.27 -6.44
N SER A 114 8.06 12.85 -7.18
CA SER A 114 6.69 13.29 -6.96
C SER A 114 5.68 12.17 -7.16
N ASN A 115 4.55 12.26 -6.46
CA ASN A 115 3.44 11.36 -6.71
C ASN A 115 2.39 12.00 -7.65
N PRO A 116 1.63 11.20 -8.41
CA PRO A 116 0.63 11.71 -9.37
C PRO A 116 -0.40 12.65 -8.74
N THR A 117 -0.77 12.43 -7.48
CA THR A 117 -1.72 13.28 -6.74
C THR A 117 -1.17 14.68 -6.51
N GLN A 118 0.11 14.80 -6.15
CA GLN A 118 0.80 16.09 -5.99
C GLN A 118 0.92 16.81 -7.33
N VAL A 119 1.33 16.11 -8.39
CA VAL A 119 1.43 16.68 -9.74
C VAL A 119 0.06 17.21 -10.19
N GLY A 120 -1.01 16.44 -10.00
CA GLY A 120 -2.37 16.87 -10.30
C GLY A 120 -2.79 18.11 -9.52
N LYS A 121 -2.43 18.18 -8.23
CA LYS A 121 -2.69 19.35 -7.38
C LYS A 121 -1.96 20.60 -7.88
N TYR A 122 -0.68 20.50 -8.19
CA TYR A 122 0.10 21.64 -8.70
C TYR A 122 -0.40 22.11 -10.06
N SER A 123 -0.69 21.16 -10.97
CA SER A 123 -1.30 21.44 -12.26
C SER A 123 -2.63 22.19 -12.12
N SER A 124 -3.48 21.77 -11.17
CA SER A 124 -4.74 22.46 -10.87
C SER A 124 -4.51 23.91 -10.39
N ILE A 125 -3.51 24.13 -9.53
CA ILE A 125 -3.17 25.49 -9.05
C ILE A 125 -2.68 26.37 -10.21
N LEU A 126 -1.77 25.84 -11.04
CA LEU A 126 -1.25 26.52 -12.24
C LEU A 126 -2.36 26.92 -13.21
N PHE A 127 -3.38 26.07 -13.38
CA PHE A 127 -4.56 26.38 -14.18
C PHE A 127 -5.37 27.55 -13.59
N VAL A 128 -5.58 27.57 -12.27
CA VAL A 128 -6.34 28.63 -11.59
C VAL A 128 -5.64 30.00 -11.67
N ILE A 129 -4.31 30.03 -11.61
CA ILE A 129 -3.52 31.28 -11.68
C ILE A 129 -3.23 31.74 -13.11
N GLY A 130 -3.76 31.06 -14.14
CA GLY A 130 -3.58 31.43 -15.55
C GLY A 130 -2.18 31.22 -16.12
N LEU A 131 -1.27 30.61 -15.35
CA LEU A 131 0.07 30.24 -15.79
C LEU A 131 0.01 28.81 -16.35
N LYS A 132 -0.51 28.66 -17.56
CA LYS A 132 -0.36 27.39 -18.29
C LYS A 132 1.10 27.25 -18.71
N LEU A 133 1.87 26.39 -18.05
CA LEU A 133 2.98 25.76 -18.73
C LEU A 133 2.35 24.87 -19.81
N HIS A 134 2.52 25.29 -21.06
CA HIS A 134 2.17 24.46 -22.20
C HIS A 134 3.14 23.27 -22.18
N SER A 135 2.75 22.17 -21.53
CA SER A 135 3.48 20.92 -21.66
C SER A 135 3.18 20.39 -23.06
N SER A 136 4.11 20.63 -23.98
CA SER A 136 4.21 19.87 -25.21
C SER A 136 4.35 18.39 -24.89
N ALA A 137 3.84 17.60 -25.84
CA ALA A 137 3.81 16.15 -25.98
C ALA A 137 4.99 15.37 -25.36
#